data_AF-A0A1E3Q9T6-F1
#
_entry.id   AF-A0A1E3Q9T6-F1
#
_cell.length_a   1.000
_cell.length_b   1.000
_cell.length_c   1.000
_cell.angle_alpha   90.00
_cell.angle_beta   90.00
_cell.angle_gamma   90.00
#
_symmetry.space_group_name_H-M   'P 1'
#
loop_
_entity.id
_entity.type
_entity.pdbx_description
1 polymer ?
#
loop_
_entity_poly.entity_id
_entity_poly.type
_entity_poly.pdbx_seq_one_letter_code
_entity_poly.pdbx_strand_id
1 'polypeptide(L)'
;MVVNNAQADSVLFDPKSGAVRALREGAIIILCSTTPPKYLFELRARLDAVRPDVRLLDCPVSGGSIRAANGELSIFSAGADEDINYSQTVLKAMAGPLYCIPGGISMGSVAKMCHQHQAATNIIMASEAMGLAAVAGLNTRTVYEQICKSKGRSWMFENRGPHMLANDWRTVHSAVSIILKDNTIVTNHAKEVGFPLVLENTAEQLYITGTHAGFTKDDDAGLVRLYLPSDKKDLVGQLTESATTSVGDADIAVETIIDLFAGVHLASARECMAFAKHVGMELTLLEDIINKGAGASAMFEIAVPQMLCSGILSLKSVKEAVEVRDKLVRMFIPILSRQSDRQ
;
A
#
# COMPACT_ATOMS: atom_id res chain seq x y z
N MET A 1 17.14 13.29 -1.76
CA MET A 1 16.45 12.01 -2.07
C MET A 1 15.93 12.04 -3.49
N VAL A 2 15.80 10.89 -4.14
CA VAL A 2 15.25 10.75 -5.50
C VAL A 2 14.06 9.79 -5.49
N VAL A 3 13.30 9.73 -6.58
CA VAL A 3 12.02 8.97 -6.64
C VAL A 3 12.23 7.49 -6.96
N ASN A 4 13.24 7.15 -7.77
CA ASN A 4 13.45 5.79 -8.29
C ASN A 4 14.93 5.48 -8.58
N ASN A 5 15.20 4.23 -8.94
CA ASN A 5 16.52 3.71 -9.25
C ASN A 5 17.18 4.39 -10.46
N ALA A 6 16.42 4.77 -11.49
CA ALA A 6 16.99 5.49 -12.65
C ALA A 6 17.53 6.88 -12.26
N GLN A 7 16.81 7.59 -11.39
CA GLN A 7 17.29 8.87 -10.85
C GLN A 7 18.47 8.68 -9.89
N ALA A 8 18.47 7.61 -9.09
CA ALA A 8 19.61 7.28 -8.23
C ALA A 8 20.86 7.01 -9.08
N ASP A 9 20.73 6.24 -10.15
CA ASP A 9 21.79 5.98 -11.10
C ASP A 9 22.31 7.24 -11.78
N SER A 10 21.42 8.13 -12.20
CA SER A 10 21.79 9.41 -12.80
C SER A 10 22.58 10.28 -11.81
N VAL A 11 22.09 10.43 -10.59
CA VAL A 11 22.77 11.23 -9.55
C VAL A 11 24.13 10.64 -9.19
N LEU A 12 24.23 9.32 -9.09
CA LEU A 12 25.46 8.67 -8.66
C LEU A 12 26.48 8.55 -9.79
N PHE A 13 26.07 8.17 -10.99
CA PHE A 13 26.97 7.70 -12.04
C PHE A 13 26.93 8.49 -13.35
N ASP A 14 26.21 9.63 -13.43
CA ASP A 14 26.28 10.47 -14.64
C ASP A 14 27.75 10.71 -15.05
N PRO A 15 28.13 10.51 -16.33
CA PRO A 15 29.53 10.59 -16.75
C PRO A 15 30.21 11.95 -16.46
N LYS A 16 29.44 13.04 -16.41
CA LYS A 16 29.93 14.40 -16.18
C LYS A 16 29.73 14.86 -14.74
N SER A 17 28.57 14.61 -14.14
CA SER A 17 28.18 15.13 -12.81
C SER A 17 27.92 14.09 -11.71
N GLY A 18 28.07 12.79 -11.99
CA GLY A 18 27.88 11.70 -11.03
C GLY A 18 28.63 11.89 -9.71
N ALA A 19 27.88 11.86 -8.61
CA ALA A 19 28.35 12.17 -7.26
C ALA A 19 29.46 11.22 -6.77
N VAL A 20 29.52 9.97 -7.26
CA VAL A 20 30.51 8.97 -6.81
C VAL A 20 31.96 9.43 -7.01
N ARG A 21 32.23 10.36 -7.92
CA ARG A 21 33.57 10.92 -8.14
C ARG A 21 33.98 11.97 -7.12
N ALA A 22 33.01 12.57 -6.43
CA ALA A 22 33.23 13.63 -5.44
C ALA A 22 33.11 13.15 -3.99
N LEU A 23 32.66 11.90 -3.76
CA LEU A 23 32.55 11.35 -2.42
C LEU A 23 33.93 11.19 -1.77
N ARG A 24 34.04 11.55 -0.49
CA ARG A 24 35.21 11.24 0.34
C ARG A 24 35.42 9.72 0.45
N GLU A 25 36.64 9.32 0.79
CA GLU A 25 36.96 7.92 1.09
C GLU A 25 36.06 7.41 2.24
N GLY A 26 35.50 6.20 2.09
CA GLY A 26 34.64 5.60 3.11
C GLY A 26 33.28 6.28 3.29
N ALA A 27 32.85 7.12 2.35
CA ALA A 27 31.52 7.72 2.40
C ALA A 27 30.42 6.64 2.41
N ILE A 28 29.31 6.91 3.11
CA ILE A 28 28.13 6.04 3.15
C ILE A 28 27.03 6.66 2.29
N ILE A 29 26.57 5.93 1.28
CA ILE A 29 25.37 6.26 0.53
C ILE A 29 24.17 5.68 1.28
N ILE A 30 23.21 6.53 1.65
CA ILE A 30 21.93 6.13 2.24
C ILE A 30 20.87 6.20 1.14
N LEU A 31 20.46 5.06 0.60
CA LEU A 31 19.44 4.99 -0.46
C LEU A 31 18.04 4.99 0.17
N CYS A 32 17.37 6.15 0.13
CA CYS A 32 16.03 6.30 0.72
C CYS A 32 14.87 6.06 -0.25
N SER A 33 15.16 5.77 -1.51
CA SER A 33 14.15 5.59 -2.56
C SER A 33 13.51 4.21 -2.48
N THR A 34 12.22 4.11 -2.77
CA THR A 34 11.59 2.80 -3.00
C THR A 34 12.02 2.27 -4.37
N THR A 35 12.85 1.23 -4.35
CA THR A 35 13.43 0.56 -5.52
C THR A 35 13.20 -0.95 -5.45
N PRO A 36 13.30 -1.68 -6.57
CA PRO A 36 13.31 -3.14 -6.54
C PRO A 36 14.41 -3.67 -5.60
N PRO A 37 14.16 -4.72 -4.80
CA PRO A 37 15.17 -5.36 -3.96
C PRO A 37 16.48 -5.66 -4.72
N LYS A 38 16.35 -6.23 -5.93
CA LYS A 38 17.47 -6.55 -6.80
C LYS A 38 18.39 -5.36 -7.13
N TYR A 39 17.83 -4.15 -7.24
CA TYR A 39 18.59 -2.95 -7.58
C TYR A 39 19.70 -2.65 -6.58
N LEU A 40 19.52 -2.98 -5.30
CA LEU A 40 20.54 -2.73 -4.27
C LEU A 40 21.82 -3.54 -4.51
N PHE A 41 21.68 -4.78 -5.00
CA PHE A 41 22.82 -5.61 -5.38
C PHE A 41 23.50 -5.12 -6.65
N GLU A 42 22.72 -4.67 -7.64
CA GLU A 42 23.24 -4.05 -8.87
C GLU A 42 23.99 -2.75 -8.56
N LEU A 43 23.45 -1.93 -7.66
CA LEU A 43 24.07 -0.70 -7.18
C LEU A 43 25.37 -0.99 -6.43
N ARG A 44 25.38 -1.98 -5.52
CA ARG A 44 26.59 -2.42 -4.82
C ARG A 44 27.68 -2.86 -5.81
N ALA A 45 27.35 -3.72 -6.77
CA ALA A 45 28.30 -4.20 -7.77
C ALA A 45 28.89 -3.06 -8.63
N ARG A 46 28.08 -2.06 -8.98
CA ARG A 46 28.55 -0.86 -9.68
C ARG A 46 29.46 0.00 -8.84
N LEU A 47 29.17 0.16 -7.55
CA LEU A 47 30.06 0.85 -6.63
C LEU A 47 31.38 0.09 -6.48
N ASP A 48 31.37 -1.24 -6.35
CA ASP A 48 32.59 -2.04 -6.24
C ASP A 48 33.53 -1.86 -7.43
N ALA A 49 32.99 -1.67 -8.63
CA ALA A 49 33.77 -1.47 -9.84
C ALA A 49 34.53 -0.14 -9.92
N VAL A 50 34.08 0.91 -9.21
CA VAL A 50 34.63 2.28 -9.37
C VAL A 50 35.02 2.96 -8.05
N ARG A 51 34.38 2.58 -6.94
CA ARG A 51 34.48 3.13 -5.59
C ARG A 51 34.20 2.04 -4.55
N PRO A 52 34.99 0.96 -4.48
CA PRO A 52 34.78 -0.14 -3.52
C PRO A 52 34.84 0.32 -2.06
N ASP A 53 35.48 1.46 -1.79
CA ASP A 53 35.54 2.09 -0.47
C ASP A 53 34.21 2.71 -0.02
N VAL A 54 33.32 3.06 -0.96
CA VAL A 54 32.03 3.67 -0.66
C VAL A 54 31.08 2.61 -0.13
N ARG A 55 30.48 2.88 1.03
CA ARG A 55 29.54 2.00 1.71
C ARG A 55 28.10 2.33 1.31
N LEU A 56 27.18 1.39 1.54
CA LEU A 56 25.80 1.49 1.07
C LEU A 56 24.82 0.98 2.13
N LEU A 57 23.84 1.82 2.45
CA LEU A 57 22.68 1.47 3.27
C LEU A 57 21.41 1.54 2.44
N ASP A 58 20.57 0.52 2.59
CA ASP A 58 19.21 0.45 2.06
C ASP A 58 18.26 1.00 3.13
N CYS A 59 17.72 2.21 2.90
CA CYS A 59 16.94 2.95 3.90
C CYS A 59 15.63 3.54 3.34
N PRO A 60 14.80 2.78 2.61
CA PRO A 60 13.56 3.31 2.05
C PRO A 60 12.65 3.85 3.14
N VAL A 61 11.81 4.81 2.76
CA VAL A 61 11.01 5.59 3.71
C VAL A 61 9.50 5.46 3.48
N SER A 62 8.72 5.79 4.52
CA SER A 62 7.27 5.93 4.48
C SER A 62 6.82 7.14 5.32
N GLY A 63 5.68 7.76 4.97
CA GLY A 63 5.09 8.85 5.76
C GLY A 63 4.59 10.08 4.98
N GLY A 64 4.82 10.14 3.66
CA GLY A 64 4.36 11.25 2.82
C GLY A 64 5.12 12.56 3.08
N SER A 65 4.74 13.62 2.34
CA SER A 65 5.45 14.91 2.33
C SER A 65 5.39 15.65 3.67
N ILE A 66 4.26 15.58 4.38
CA ILE A 66 4.07 16.25 5.68
C ILE A 66 5.03 15.68 6.73
N ARG A 67 5.07 14.35 6.90
CA ARG A 67 6.01 13.71 7.85
C ARG A 67 7.46 13.89 7.40
N ALA A 68 7.73 13.94 6.09
CA ALA A 68 9.07 14.27 5.59
C ALA A 68 9.52 15.67 6.02
N ALA A 69 8.66 16.68 5.90
CA ALA A 69 8.98 18.05 6.30
C ALA A 69 9.23 18.18 7.81
N ASN A 70 8.59 17.34 8.61
CA ASN A 70 8.73 17.33 10.08
C ASN A 70 9.87 16.42 10.59
N GLY A 71 10.57 15.69 9.71
CA GLY A 71 11.58 14.71 10.13
C GLY A 71 10.98 13.47 10.82
N GLU A 72 9.73 13.13 10.50
CA GLU A 72 8.95 12.08 11.16
C GLU A 72 8.73 10.86 10.25
N LEU A 73 9.56 10.64 9.24
CA LEU A 73 9.41 9.50 8.34
C LEU A 73 9.62 8.19 9.10
N SER A 74 8.92 7.14 8.67
CA SER A 74 9.34 5.78 9.02
C SER A 74 10.48 5.40 8.08
N ILE A 75 11.64 5.04 8.63
CA ILE A 75 12.82 4.62 7.86
C ILE A 75 13.08 3.13 8.11
N PHE A 76 13.24 2.35 7.03
CA PHE A 76 13.55 0.92 7.09
C PHE A 76 15.04 0.71 6.77
N SER A 77 15.91 0.82 7.77
CA SER A 77 17.36 0.73 7.58
C SER A 77 17.86 -0.71 7.57
N ALA A 78 18.57 -1.07 6.51
CA ALA A 78 19.19 -2.38 6.32
C ALA A 78 20.58 -2.23 5.67
N GLY A 79 21.52 -3.09 6.07
CA GLY A 79 22.93 -3.02 5.65
C GLY A 79 23.85 -3.58 6.72
N ALA A 80 25.13 -3.20 6.69
CA ALA A 80 26.08 -3.56 7.74
C ALA A 80 25.76 -2.82 9.06
N ASP A 81 25.78 -3.53 10.18
CA ASP A 81 25.47 -2.94 11.50
C ASP A 81 26.38 -1.77 11.85
N GLU A 82 27.66 -1.84 11.48
CA GLU A 82 28.63 -0.76 11.70
C GLU A 82 28.24 0.53 10.95
N ASP A 83 27.70 0.40 9.73
CA ASP A 83 27.29 1.53 8.91
C ASP A 83 26.00 2.16 9.40
N ILE A 84 25.05 1.33 9.84
CA ILE A 84 23.81 1.78 10.48
C ILE A 84 24.17 2.52 11.77
N ASN A 85 25.05 1.96 12.60
CA ASN A 85 25.51 2.57 13.85
C ASN A 85 26.22 3.91 13.61
N TYR A 86 27.11 3.98 12.62
CA TYR A 86 27.77 5.23 12.24
C TYR A 86 26.78 6.29 11.73
N SER A 87 25.73 5.85 11.02
CA SER A 87 24.72 6.74 10.42
C SER A 87 23.58 7.11 11.36
N GLN A 88 23.54 6.59 12.59
CA GLN A 88 22.39 6.73 13.51
C GLN A 88 21.97 8.18 13.73
N THR A 89 22.91 9.11 13.90
CA THR A 89 22.57 10.52 14.15
C THR A 89 21.79 11.13 13.00
N VAL A 90 22.21 10.88 11.76
CA VAL A 90 21.52 11.40 10.55
C VAL A 90 20.18 10.67 10.35
N LEU A 91 20.15 9.36 10.53
CA LEU A 91 18.92 8.56 10.38
C LEU A 91 17.85 8.98 11.40
N LYS A 92 18.23 9.15 12.68
CA LYS A 92 17.32 9.60 13.75
C LYS A 92 16.82 11.04 13.56
N ALA A 93 17.61 11.90 12.93
CA ALA A 93 17.18 13.27 12.63
C ALA A 93 16.08 13.36 11.56
N MET A 94 15.91 12.29 10.76
CA MET A 94 14.91 12.22 9.69
C MET A 94 13.77 11.24 10.01
N ALA A 95 13.84 10.53 11.13
CA ALA A 95 12.94 9.44 11.46
C ALA A 95 12.06 9.76 12.67
N GLY A 96 10.77 9.45 12.54
CA GLY A 96 9.92 9.20 13.71
C GLY A 96 10.22 7.78 14.20
N PRO A 97 9.75 6.74 13.49
CA PRO A 97 10.22 5.37 13.65
C PRO A 97 11.47 5.08 12.80
N LEU A 98 12.54 4.58 13.44
CA LEU A 98 13.70 4.01 12.76
C LEU A 98 13.72 2.49 12.98
N TYR A 99 13.45 1.73 11.92
CA TYR A 99 13.43 0.28 11.93
C TYR A 99 14.75 -0.29 11.41
N CYS A 100 15.49 -1.03 12.25
CA CYS A 100 16.63 -1.82 11.81
C CYS A 100 16.14 -3.16 11.28
N ILE A 101 16.17 -3.34 9.95
CA ILE A 101 15.70 -4.56 9.31
C ILE A 101 16.86 -5.56 9.21
N PRO A 102 16.76 -6.75 9.83
CA PRO A 102 17.80 -7.76 9.76
C PRO A 102 17.89 -8.41 8.37
N GLY A 103 19.00 -9.10 8.11
CA GLY A 103 19.22 -9.85 6.86
C GLY A 103 20.07 -9.12 5.81
N GLY A 104 20.57 -7.92 6.14
CA GLY A 104 21.56 -7.20 5.34
C GLY A 104 20.95 -6.34 4.24
N ILE A 105 21.78 -5.99 3.25
CA ILE A 105 21.38 -5.11 2.14
C ILE A 105 20.14 -5.66 1.41
N SER A 106 19.28 -4.75 0.92
CA SER A 106 17.99 -5.04 0.27
C SER A 106 16.82 -5.37 1.19
N MET A 107 17.05 -5.72 2.46
CA MET A 107 15.93 -6.09 3.35
C MET A 107 15.05 -4.90 3.75
N GLY A 108 15.58 -3.68 3.73
CA GLY A 108 14.79 -2.46 3.90
C GLY A 108 13.79 -2.28 2.76
N SER A 109 14.25 -2.51 1.53
CA SER A 109 13.43 -2.52 0.31
C SER A 109 12.41 -3.65 0.29
N VAL A 110 12.75 -4.84 0.81
CA VAL A 110 11.79 -5.95 1.00
C VAL A 110 10.70 -5.58 2.01
N ALA A 111 11.06 -5.00 3.15
CA ALA A 111 10.09 -4.54 4.15
C ALA A 111 9.17 -3.46 3.57
N LYS A 112 9.75 -2.47 2.86
CA LYS A 112 8.99 -1.41 2.19
C LYS A 112 8.04 -1.99 1.13
N MET A 113 8.49 -2.95 0.34
CA MET A 113 7.68 -3.61 -0.69
C MET A 113 6.47 -4.32 -0.06
N CYS A 114 6.65 -5.08 1.02
CA CYS A 114 5.54 -5.72 1.74
C CYS A 114 4.56 -4.68 2.33
N HIS A 115 5.07 -3.56 2.86
CA HIS A 115 4.22 -2.44 3.28
C HIS A 115 3.43 -1.83 2.09
N GLN A 116 4.05 -1.69 0.92
CA GLN A 116 3.40 -1.14 -0.26
C GLN A 116 2.32 -2.06 -0.83
N HIS A 117 2.43 -3.38 -0.67
CA HIS A 117 1.36 -4.32 -1.01
C HIS A 117 0.04 -3.93 -0.31
N GLN A 118 0.07 -3.74 1.02
CA GLN A 118 -1.14 -3.39 1.74
C GLN A 118 -1.64 -1.99 1.35
N ALA A 119 -0.73 -1.02 1.21
CA ALA A 119 -1.06 0.34 0.81
C ALA A 119 -1.78 0.39 -0.57
N ALA A 120 -1.26 -0.33 -1.56
CA ALA A 120 -1.81 -0.37 -2.91
C ALA A 120 -3.19 -1.02 -2.93
N THR A 121 -3.33 -2.23 -2.37
CA THR A 121 -4.65 -2.87 -2.26
C THR A 121 -5.66 -1.95 -1.54
N ASN A 122 -5.27 -1.31 -0.44
CA ASN A 122 -6.18 -0.45 0.34
C ASN A 122 -6.66 0.81 -0.41
N ILE A 123 -5.83 1.40 -1.29
CA ILE A 123 -6.23 2.58 -2.10
C ILE A 123 -7.30 2.19 -3.13
N ILE A 124 -7.11 1.07 -3.82
CA ILE A 124 -8.09 0.57 -4.79
C ILE A 124 -9.39 0.23 -4.08
N MET A 125 -9.30 -0.46 -2.94
CA MET A 125 -10.47 -0.73 -2.11
C MET A 125 -11.19 0.56 -1.74
N ALA A 126 -10.49 1.60 -1.28
CA ALA A 126 -11.14 2.87 -0.96
C ALA A 126 -11.90 3.48 -2.13
N SER A 127 -11.31 3.42 -3.33
CA SER A 127 -11.93 3.88 -4.57
C SER A 127 -13.20 3.09 -4.90
N GLU A 128 -13.16 1.76 -4.76
CA GLU A 128 -14.31 0.89 -5.02
C GLU A 128 -15.45 1.13 -4.03
N ALA A 129 -15.17 1.37 -2.74
CA ALA A 129 -16.22 1.57 -1.72
C ALA A 129 -17.01 2.82 -2.03
N MET A 130 -16.29 3.92 -2.22
CA MET A 130 -16.90 5.22 -2.46
C MET A 130 -17.61 5.24 -3.81
N GLY A 131 -17.05 4.59 -4.83
CA GLY A 131 -17.68 4.41 -6.13
C GLY A 131 -18.97 3.59 -6.05
N LEU A 132 -18.93 2.42 -5.40
CA LEU A 132 -20.10 1.56 -5.20
C LEU A 132 -21.19 2.27 -4.41
N ALA A 133 -20.84 2.95 -3.32
CA ALA A 133 -21.77 3.74 -2.52
C ALA A 133 -22.46 4.83 -3.35
N ALA A 134 -21.68 5.55 -4.17
CA ALA A 134 -22.19 6.61 -5.02
C ALA A 134 -23.12 6.06 -6.12
N VAL A 135 -22.75 4.96 -6.78
CA VAL A 135 -23.58 4.30 -7.80
C VAL A 135 -24.86 3.73 -7.21
N ALA A 136 -24.79 3.19 -5.99
CA ALA A 136 -25.97 2.75 -5.26
C ALA A 136 -26.88 3.94 -4.92
N GLY A 137 -26.36 5.15 -4.77
CA GLY A 137 -27.13 6.34 -4.40
C GLY A 137 -27.17 6.60 -2.89
N LEU A 138 -26.26 5.97 -2.14
CA LEU A 138 -26.11 6.16 -0.70
C LEU A 138 -25.50 7.53 -0.40
N ASN A 139 -25.78 8.07 0.79
CA ASN A 139 -25.04 9.20 1.31
C ASN A 139 -23.56 8.84 1.50
N THR A 140 -22.70 9.38 0.63
CA THR A 140 -21.28 9.05 0.57
C THR A 140 -20.50 9.55 1.78
N ARG A 141 -20.94 10.66 2.41
CA ARG A 141 -20.35 11.16 3.66
C ARG A 141 -20.66 10.22 4.82
N THR A 142 -21.91 9.79 4.96
CA THR A 142 -22.31 8.81 5.98
C THR A 142 -21.58 7.49 5.78
N VAL A 143 -21.46 7.00 4.54
CA VAL A 143 -20.69 5.78 4.22
C VAL A 143 -19.24 5.93 4.67
N TYR A 144 -18.58 7.04 4.30
CA TYR A 144 -17.22 7.32 4.72
C TYR A 144 -17.09 7.28 6.26
N GLU A 145 -17.94 8.01 6.97
CA GLU A 145 -17.91 8.07 8.44
C GLU A 145 -18.16 6.72 9.12
N GLN A 146 -19.06 5.90 8.56
CA GLN A 146 -19.37 4.58 9.09
C GLN A 146 -18.24 3.58 8.82
N ILE A 147 -17.66 3.58 7.61
CA ILE A 147 -16.53 2.69 7.27
C ILE A 147 -15.33 2.99 8.18
N CYS A 148 -14.99 4.27 8.40
CA CYS A 148 -13.89 4.67 9.29
C CYS A 148 -14.05 4.19 10.73
N LYS A 149 -15.28 3.92 11.19
CA LYS A 149 -15.59 3.40 12.53
C LYS A 149 -15.81 1.89 12.57
N SER A 150 -15.64 1.21 11.44
CA SER A 150 -16.00 -0.20 11.28
C SER A 150 -14.78 -1.11 11.10
N LYS A 151 -15.05 -2.41 10.95
CA LYS A 151 -14.07 -3.42 10.55
C LYS A 151 -13.58 -3.27 9.09
N GLY A 152 -14.23 -2.43 8.28
CA GLY A 152 -13.82 -2.12 6.90
C GLY A 152 -12.78 -0.99 6.79
N ARG A 153 -12.42 -0.32 7.90
CA ARG A 153 -11.47 0.80 7.88
C ARG A 153 -10.07 0.39 7.40
N SER A 154 -9.40 1.31 6.72
CA SER A 154 -7.96 1.29 6.49
C SER A 154 -7.40 2.70 6.57
N TRP A 155 -6.10 2.82 6.83
CA TRP A 155 -5.43 4.12 6.86
C TRP A 155 -5.60 4.86 5.51
N MET A 156 -5.50 4.14 4.39
CA MET A 156 -5.70 4.71 3.07
C MET A 156 -7.14 5.16 2.83
N PHE A 157 -8.14 4.44 3.36
CA PHE A 157 -9.53 4.87 3.26
C PHE A 157 -9.77 6.18 4.01
N GLU A 158 -9.30 6.28 5.25
CA GLU A 158 -9.39 7.49 6.06
C GLU A 158 -8.66 8.66 5.39
N ASN A 159 -7.53 8.40 4.75
CA ASN A 159 -6.76 9.45 4.11
C ASN A 159 -7.35 9.90 2.75
N ARG A 160 -7.84 8.97 1.92
CA ARG A 160 -8.29 9.28 0.55
C ARG A 160 -9.78 9.57 0.44
N GLY A 161 -10.60 9.08 1.36
CA GLY A 161 -12.03 9.37 1.42
C GLY A 161 -12.34 10.87 1.36
N PRO A 162 -11.67 11.74 2.14
CA PRO A 162 -11.85 13.19 2.07
C PRO A 162 -11.58 13.79 0.69
N HIS A 163 -10.57 13.28 -0.03
CA HIS A 163 -10.26 13.75 -1.39
C HIS A 163 -11.40 13.37 -2.34
N MET A 164 -11.94 12.16 -2.19
CA MET A 164 -13.06 11.68 -2.99
C MET A 164 -14.36 12.45 -2.75
N LEU A 165 -14.63 12.80 -1.49
CA LEU A 165 -15.77 13.63 -1.10
C LEU A 165 -15.63 15.07 -1.62
N ALA A 166 -14.41 15.59 -1.72
CA ALA A 166 -14.12 16.93 -2.23
C ALA A 166 -14.07 17.03 -3.77
N ASN A 167 -13.94 15.90 -4.46
CA ASN A 167 -13.75 15.84 -5.93
C ASN A 167 -12.58 16.70 -6.44
N ASP A 168 -11.49 16.78 -5.66
CA ASP A 168 -10.25 17.45 -6.04
C ASP A 168 -9.13 16.43 -6.29
N TRP A 169 -8.70 16.36 -7.55
CA TRP A 169 -7.64 15.46 -8.02
C TRP A 169 -6.36 16.20 -8.40
N ARG A 170 -6.38 17.54 -8.35
CA ARG A 170 -5.28 18.41 -8.78
C ARG A 170 -4.37 18.78 -7.61
N THR A 171 -4.89 18.80 -6.40
CA THR A 171 -4.07 18.82 -5.18
C THR A 171 -3.50 17.42 -4.95
N VAL A 172 -2.36 17.13 -5.59
CA VAL A 172 -1.74 15.80 -5.57
C VAL A 172 -0.98 15.59 -4.26
N HIS A 173 -1.53 14.76 -3.38
CA HIS A 173 -0.84 14.27 -2.19
C HIS A 173 0.01 13.04 -2.52
N SER A 174 -0.47 12.21 -3.43
CA SER A 174 0.25 11.07 -4.02
C SER A 174 -0.31 10.78 -5.40
N ALA A 175 0.51 10.84 -6.44
CA ALA A 175 0.04 10.61 -7.81
C ALA A 175 -0.21 9.12 -8.09
N VAL A 176 -1.16 8.81 -8.97
CA VAL A 176 -1.39 7.44 -9.48
C VAL A 176 -0.09 6.80 -9.98
N SER A 177 0.77 7.56 -10.66
CA SER A 177 2.06 7.04 -11.14
C SER A 177 3.01 6.58 -10.02
N ILE A 178 2.91 7.16 -8.82
CA ILE A 178 3.78 6.82 -7.69
C ILE A 178 3.37 5.48 -7.10
N ILE A 179 2.08 5.30 -6.80
CA ILE A 179 1.58 4.04 -6.26
C ILE A 179 1.65 2.91 -7.30
N LEU A 180 1.41 3.19 -8.58
CA LEU A 180 1.59 2.21 -9.66
C LEU A 180 3.04 1.74 -9.73
N LYS A 181 4.03 2.66 -9.65
CA LYS A 181 5.45 2.31 -9.63
C LYS A 181 5.79 1.41 -8.44
N ASP A 182 5.29 1.74 -7.25
CA ASP A 182 5.53 0.92 -6.05
C ASP A 182 4.86 -0.46 -6.15
N ASN A 183 3.61 -0.53 -6.60
CA ASN A 183 2.91 -1.80 -6.82
C ASN A 183 3.63 -2.66 -7.89
N THR A 184 4.10 -2.04 -8.97
CA THR A 184 4.89 -2.73 -10.00
C THR A 184 6.17 -3.35 -9.44
N ILE A 185 6.79 -2.75 -8.42
CA ILE A 185 7.93 -3.36 -7.72
C ILE A 185 7.48 -4.63 -6.99
N VAL A 186 6.33 -4.59 -6.31
CA VAL A 186 5.76 -5.74 -5.59
C VAL A 186 5.45 -6.89 -6.55
N THR A 187 4.67 -6.65 -7.61
CA THR A 187 4.24 -7.69 -8.54
C THR A 187 5.40 -8.27 -9.33
N ASN A 188 6.37 -7.46 -9.75
CA ASN A 188 7.55 -7.95 -10.47
C ASN A 188 8.44 -8.80 -9.57
N HIS A 189 8.68 -8.37 -8.34
CA HIS A 189 9.48 -9.19 -7.42
C HIS A 189 8.79 -10.52 -7.11
N ALA A 190 7.46 -10.52 -6.93
CA ALA A 190 6.69 -11.75 -6.76
C ALA A 190 6.83 -12.71 -7.95
N LYS A 191 6.80 -12.18 -9.19
CA LYS A 191 7.06 -12.96 -10.41
C LYS A 191 8.49 -13.52 -10.43
N GLU A 192 9.49 -12.73 -10.05
CA GLU A 192 10.90 -13.15 -9.97
C GLU A 192 11.10 -14.33 -9.00
N VAL A 193 10.41 -14.31 -7.86
CA VAL A 193 10.53 -15.36 -6.83
C VAL A 193 9.48 -16.48 -6.95
N GLY A 194 8.67 -16.46 -8.01
CA GLY A 194 7.66 -17.48 -8.29
C GLY A 194 6.50 -17.53 -7.29
N PHE A 195 6.12 -16.40 -6.68
CA PHE A 195 5.03 -16.32 -5.70
C PHE A 195 3.77 -15.65 -6.28
N PRO A 196 2.57 -16.22 -6.12
CA PRO A 196 1.35 -15.62 -6.63
C PRO A 196 0.81 -14.52 -5.71
N LEU A 197 0.56 -13.32 -6.27
CA LEU A 197 -0.13 -12.21 -5.60
C LEU A 197 -1.41 -11.83 -6.36
N VAL A 198 -2.51 -12.52 -6.14
CA VAL A 198 -3.72 -12.37 -6.98
C VAL A 198 -4.39 -11.02 -6.74
N LEU A 199 -4.52 -10.61 -5.47
CA LEU A 199 -5.15 -9.33 -5.14
C LEU A 199 -4.27 -8.17 -5.60
N GLU A 200 -2.97 -8.26 -5.35
CA GLU A 200 -2.05 -7.19 -5.73
C GLU A 200 -1.93 -7.03 -7.25
N ASN A 201 -1.90 -8.14 -8.01
CA ASN A 201 -1.95 -8.08 -9.48
C ASN A 201 -3.26 -7.47 -9.99
N THR A 202 -4.39 -7.73 -9.31
CA THR A 202 -5.68 -7.11 -9.66
C THR A 202 -5.64 -5.61 -9.41
N ALA A 203 -5.08 -5.17 -8.27
CA ALA A 203 -4.87 -3.77 -7.97
C ALA A 203 -3.97 -3.10 -9.03
N GLU A 204 -2.89 -3.75 -9.45
CA GLU A 204 -2.00 -3.25 -10.52
C GLU A 204 -2.75 -2.98 -11.83
N GLN A 205 -3.62 -3.89 -12.25
CA GLN A 205 -4.42 -3.69 -13.46
C GLN A 205 -5.39 -2.50 -13.34
N LEU A 206 -5.93 -2.23 -12.15
CA LEU A 206 -6.79 -1.07 -11.92
C LEU A 206 -6.00 0.24 -11.95
N TYR A 207 -4.77 0.26 -11.44
CA TYR A 207 -3.87 1.41 -11.60
C TYR A 207 -3.48 1.67 -13.07
N ILE A 208 -3.22 0.62 -13.84
CA ILE A 208 -2.95 0.72 -15.28
C ILE A 208 -4.18 1.24 -16.02
N THR A 209 -5.37 0.75 -15.66
CA THR A 209 -6.64 1.23 -16.21
C THR A 209 -6.83 2.73 -15.94
N GLY A 210 -6.54 3.19 -14.71
CA GLY A 210 -6.56 4.62 -14.37
C GLY A 210 -5.56 5.45 -15.17
N THR A 211 -4.36 4.94 -15.40
CA THR A 211 -3.38 5.57 -16.28
C THR A 211 -3.88 5.69 -17.71
N HIS A 212 -4.49 4.64 -18.25
CA HIS A 212 -5.09 4.66 -19.59
C HIS A 212 -6.26 5.65 -19.70
N ALA A 213 -7.00 5.84 -18.61
CA ALA A 213 -8.06 6.86 -18.50
C ALA A 213 -7.51 8.29 -18.33
N GLY A 214 -6.19 8.49 -18.30
CA GLY A 214 -5.55 9.80 -18.22
C GLY A 214 -5.28 10.30 -16.80
N PHE A 215 -5.42 9.46 -15.77
CA PHE A 215 -5.29 9.85 -14.36
C PHE A 215 -3.87 9.75 -13.81
N THR A 216 -2.87 9.45 -14.64
CA THR A 216 -1.48 9.17 -14.22
C THR A 216 -0.89 10.23 -13.28
N LYS A 217 -1.20 11.50 -13.51
CA LYS A 217 -0.69 12.64 -12.73
C LYS A 217 -1.66 13.15 -11.67
N ASP A 218 -2.88 12.62 -11.64
CA ASP A 218 -3.88 13.00 -10.67
C ASP A 218 -3.59 12.31 -9.32
N ASP A 219 -4.17 12.84 -8.24
CA ASP A 219 -4.15 12.18 -6.94
C ASP A 219 -4.70 10.75 -7.04
N ASP A 220 -4.09 9.80 -6.34
CA ASP A 220 -4.44 8.38 -6.41
C ASP A 220 -5.86 8.08 -5.88
N ALA A 221 -6.44 8.98 -5.06
CA ALA A 221 -7.86 8.94 -4.70
C ALA A 221 -8.80 9.11 -5.91
N GLY A 222 -8.31 9.75 -6.98
CA GLY A 222 -9.07 9.99 -8.21
C GLY A 222 -9.41 8.72 -9.00
N LEU A 223 -8.88 7.56 -8.60
CA LEU A 223 -9.25 6.26 -9.18
C LEU A 223 -10.70 5.86 -8.89
N VAL A 224 -11.37 6.49 -7.91
CA VAL A 224 -12.82 6.34 -7.69
C VAL A 224 -13.62 6.57 -8.97
N ARG A 225 -13.14 7.44 -9.86
CA ARG A 225 -13.77 7.74 -11.16
C ARG A 225 -13.87 6.53 -12.10
N LEU A 226 -13.10 5.47 -11.89
CA LEU A 226 -13.21 4.21 -12.64
C LEU A 226 -14.52 3.46 -12.36
N TYR A 227 -15.12 3.71 -11.19
CA TYR A 227 -16.34 3.05 -10.73
C TYR A 227 -17.60 3.89 -10.96
N LEU A 228 -17.45 5.11 -11.50
CA LEU A 228 -18.56 6.04 -11.72
C LEU A 228 -19.04 6.02 -13.18
N PRO A 229 -20.33 6.33 -13.43
CA PRO A 229 -20.82 6.54 -14.79
C PRO A 229 -20.03 7.65 -15.50
N SER A 230 -19.78 7.46 -16.80
CA SER A 230 -18.93 8.37 -17.58
C SER A 230 -19.42 9.83 -17.61
N ASP A 231 -20.73 10.03 -17.45
CA ASP A 231 -21.44 11.31 -17.39
C ASP A 231 -21.56 11.89 -15.97
N LYS A 232 -21.21 11.13 -14.93
CA LYS A 232 -21.36 11.52 -13.50
C LYS A 232 -20.07 11.36 -12.71
N LYS A 233 -19.00 12.02 -13.15
CA LYS A 233 -17.66 11.91 -12.54
C LYS A 233 -17.54 12.51 -11.12
N ASP A 234 -18.52 13.33 -10.71
CA ASP A 234 -18.61 13.96 -9.38
C ASP A 234 -19.72 13.34 -8.51
N LEU A 235 -20.19 12.14 -8.85
CA LEU A 235 -21.31 11.54 -8.13
C LEU A 235 -21.02 11.35 -6.63
N VAL A 236 -19.76 11.11 -6.26
CA VAL A 236 -19.34 10.97 -4.87
C VAL A 236 -19.57 12.27 -4.09
N GLY A 237 -19.12 13.42 -4.60
CA GLY A 237 -19.30 14.72 -3.96
C GLY A 237 -20.77 15.16 -3.93
N GLN A 238 -21.51 14.89 -5.01
CA GLN A 238 -22.94 15.22 -5.13
C GLN A 238 -23.83 14.51 -4.11
N LEU A 239 -23.47 13.30 -3.68
CA LEU A 239 -24.29 12.51 -2.75
C LEU A 239 -23.94 12.73 -1.27
N THR A 240 -23.08 13.69 -0.95
CA THR A 240 -22.67 13.95 0.45
C THR A 240 -23.81 14.47 1.33
N GLU A 241 -24.86 15.05 0.75
CA GLU A 241 -26.05 15.57 1.43
C GLU A 241 -27.32 14.74 1.15
N SER A 242 -27.19 13.58 0.50
CA SER A 242 -28.31 12.69 0.21
C SER A 242 -28.98 12.22 1.51
N ALA A 243 -30.32 12.21 1.57
CA ALA A 243 -31.05 11.64 2.71
C ALA A 243 -31.07 10.09 2.72
N THR A 244 -30.60 9.48 1.63
CA THR A 244 -30.68 8.04 1.39
C THR A 244 -29.56 7.29 2.12
N THR A 245 -29.91 6.49 3.12
CA THR A 245 -28.97 5.59 3.84
C THR A 245 -29.12 4.12 3.43
N SER A 246 -30.15 3.80 2.65
CA SER A 246 -30.39 2.51 2.01
C SER A 246 -31.18 2.73 0.72
N VAL A 247 -31.00 1.85 -0.26
CA VAL A 247 -31.62 1.97 -1.59
C VAL A 247 -32.69 0.89 -1.70
N GLY A 248 -33.92 1.27 -2.00
CA GLY A 248 -34.99 0.30 -2.29
C GLY A 248 -34.68 -0.51 -3.56
N ASP A 249 -35.14 -1.77 -3.58
CA ASP A 249 -34.95 -2.82 -4.60
C ASP A 249 -33.50 -3.23 -4.98
N ALA A 250 -32.49 -2.42 -4.67
CA ALA A 250 -31.08 -2.83 -4.69
C ALA A 250 -30.61 -3.13 -3.25
N ASP A 251 -30.40 -4.40 -2.91
CA ASP A 251 -30.01 -4.92 -1.58
C ASP A 251 -28.60 -4.45 -1.06
N ILE A 252 -28.15 -3.23 -1.38
CA ILE A 252 -26.83 -2.71 -0.99
C ILE A 252 -27.01 -1.65 0.11
N ALA A 253 -26.76 -2.06 1.35
CA ALA A 253 -26.66 -1.18 2.52
C ALA A 253 -25.19 -0.83 2.82
N VAL A 254 -24.95 0.14 3.71
CA VAL A 254 -23.57 0.48 4.12
C VAL A 254 -22.88 -0.73 4.78
N GLU A 255 -23.63 -1.52 5.53
CA GLU A 255 -23.18 -2.77 6.16
C GLU A 255 -22.69 -3.78 5.13
N THR A 256 -23.33 -3.87 3.96
CA THR A 256 -22.90 -4.72 2.85
C THR A 256 -21.51 -4.31 2.36
N ILE A 257 -21.27 -3.01 2.18
CA ILE A 257 -19.96 -2.49 1.76
C ILE A 257 -18.91 -2.80 2.83
N ILE A 258 -19.23 -2.57 4.11
CA ILE A 258 -18.33 -2.87 5.24
C ILE A 258 -17.92 -4.34 5.25
N ASP A 259 -18.88 -5.26 5.11
CA ASP A 259 -18.60 -6.70 5.21
C ASP A 259 -17.81 -7.22 3.99
N LEU A 260 -18.08 -6.71 2.78
CA LEU A 260 -17.25 -7.01 1.60
C LEU A 260 -15.80 -6.55 1.79
N PHE A 261 -15.63 -5.35 2.34
CA PHE A 261 -14.33 -4.71 2.52
C PHE A 261 -13.50 -5.43 3.57
N ALA A 262 -14.13 -5.79 4.68
CA ALA A 262 -13.54 -6.65 5.68
C ALA A 262 -13.00 -7.96 5.06
N GLY A 263 -13.76 -8.57 4.15
CA GLY A 263 -13.35 -9.78 3.44
C GLY A 263 -12.08 -9.60 2.61
N VAL A 264 -11.99 -8.51 1.83
CA VAL A 264 -10.80 -8.23 1.01
C VAL A 264 -9.59 -7.89 1.87
N HIS A 265 -9.75 -7.09 2.93
CA HIS A 265 -8.66 -6.79 3.85
C HIS A 265 -8.09 -8.05 4.51
N LEU A 266 -8.95 -9.01 4.90
CA LEU A 266 -8.51 -10.30 5.43
C LEU A 266 -7.71 -11.11 4.40
N ALA A 267 -8.22 -11.21 3.16
CA ALA A 267 -7.55 -11.92 2.09
C ALA A 267 -6.20 -11.28 1.74
N SER A 268 -6.14 -9.95 1.67
CA SER A 268 -4.93 -9.18 1.42
C SER A 268 -3.91 -9.32 2.55
N ALA A 269 -4.35 -9.26 3.81
CA ALA A 269 -3.46 -9.49 4.95
C ALA A 269 -2.79 -10.87 4.89
N ARG A 270 -3.57 -11.92 4.58
CA ARG A 270 -3.01 -13.27 4.43
C ARG A 270 -2.06 -13.37 3.23
N GLU A 271 -2.43 -12.81 2.07
CA GLU A 271 -1.58 -12.79 0.87
C GLU A 271 -0.23 -12.11 1.15
N CYS A 272 -0.26 -10.92 1.74
CA CYS A 272 0.92 -10.15 2.12
C CYS A 272 1.79 -10.89 3.14
N MET A 273 1.23 -11.43 4.22
CA MET A 273 2.02 -12.14 5.23
C MET A 273 2.63 -13.44 4.68
N ALA A 274 1.94 -14.13 3.77
CA ALA A 274 2.47 -15.32 3.11
C ALA A 274 3.62 -14.96 2.16
N PHE A 275 3.48 -13.87 1.40
CA PHE A 275 4.55 -13.36 0.53
C PHE A 275 5.77 -12.90 1.35
N ALA A 276 5.54 -12.14 2.41
CA ALA A 276 6.58 -11.70 3.34
C ALA A 276 7.40 -12.87 3.90
N LYS A 277 6.71 -13.94 4.32
CA LYS A 277 7.37 -15.18 4.77
C LYS A 277 8.21 -15.80 3.67
N HIS A 278 7.70 -15.84 2.44
CA HIS A 278 8.39 -16.41 1.28
C HIS A 278 9.67 -15.65 0.94
N VAL A 279 9.67 -14.32 1.09
CA VAL A 279 10.85 -13.47 0.85
C VAL A 279 11.74 -13.27 2.08
N GLY A 280 11.53 -14.06 3.14
CA GLY A 280 12.41 -14.09 4.31
C GLY A 280 12.25 -12.92 5.29
N MET A 281 11.14 -12.19 5.24
CA MET A 281 10.86 -11.11 6.17
C MET A 281 10.46 -11.65 7.55
N GLU A 282 10.95 -11.00 8.62
CA GLU A 282 10.49 -11.27 9.99
C GLU A 282 9.07 -10.72 10.15
N LEU A 283 8.13 -11.61 10.46
CA LEU A 283 6.71 -11.32 10.33
C LEU A 283 6.17 -10.42 11.44
N THR A 284 6.71 -10.50 12.65
CA THR A 284 6.30 -9.67 13.79
C THR A 284 6.72 -8.21 13.59
N LEU A 285 7.94 -8.00 13.10
CA LEU A 285 8.45 -6.69 12.69
C LEU A 285 7.64 -6.13 11.53
N LEU A 286 7.33 -6.95 10.52
CA LEU A 286 6.49 -6.51 9.42
C LEU A 286 5.07 -6.12 9.88
N GLU A 287 4.49 -6.89 10.80
CA GLU A 287 3.20 -6.57 11.41
C GLU A 287 3.24 -5.16 12.04
N ASP A 288 4.26 -4.87 12.86
CA ASP A 288 4.43 -3.55 13.48
C ASP A 288 4.58 -2.43 12.44
N ILE A 289 5.39 -2.67 11.40
CA ILE A 289 5.61 -1.74 10.30
C ILE A 289 4.30 -1.41 9.57
N ILE A 290 3.49 -2.42 9.27
CA ILE A 290 2.23 -2.25 8.54
C ILE A 290 1.19 -1.55 9.42
N ASN A 291 1.03 -1.98 10.68
CA ASN A 291 0.05 -1.42 11.62
C ASN A 291 0.30 0.06 11.95
N LYS A 292 1.56 0.52 11.90
CA LYS A 292 1.93 1.93 12.12
C LYS A 292 2.11 2.73 10.82
N GLY A 293 1.79 2.10 9.69
CA GLY A 293 2.04 2.62 8.37
C GLY A 293 0.78 2.82 7.54
N ALA A 294 0.99 3.18 6.28
CA ALA A 294 -0.08 3.38 5.32
C ALA A 294 -0.75 2.06 4.87
N GLY A 295 -0.13 0.92 5.18
CA GLY A 295 -0.70 -0.41 4.98
C GLY A 295 -1.76 -0.82 6.00
N ALA A 296 -1.94 -0.08 7.10
CA ALA A 296 -2.82 -0.49 8.19
C ALA A 296 -4.29 -0.63 7.76
N SER A 297 -4.95 -1.67 8.28
CA SER A 297 -6.40 -1.85 8.24
C SER A 297 -6.88 -2.53 9.51
N ALA A 298 -8.16 -2.33 9.88
CA ALA A 298 -8.72 -2.97 11.06
C ALA A 298 -8.57 -4.50 11.00
N MET A 299 -8.79 -5.08 9.83
CA MET A 299 -8.68 -6.53 9.66
C MET A 299 -7.24 -7.01 9.67
N PHE A 300 -6.28 -6.22 9.19
CA PHE A 300 -4.86 -6.57 9.34
C PHE A 300 -4.46 -6.60 10.82
N GLU A 301 -4.80 -5.55 11.58
CA GLU A 301 -4.53 -5.41 13.02
C GLU A 301 -5.15 -6.56 13.84
N ILE A 302 -6.31 -7.06 13.43
CA ILE A 302 -7.01 -8.14 14.13
C ILE A 302 -6.51 -9.53 13.70
N ALA A 303 -6.34 -9.75 12.40
CA ALA A 303 -6.12 -11.08 11.85
C ALA A 303 -4.66 -11.53 11.94
N VAL A 304 -3.72 -10.62 11.73
CA VAL A 304 -2.30 -10.99 11.67
C VAL A 304 -1.78 -11.50 13.02
N PRO A 305 -2.05 -10.84 14.16
CA PRO A 305 -1.67 -11.40 15.47
C PRO A 305 -2.22 -12.80 15.70
N GLN A 306 -3.48 -13.07 15.34
CA GLN A 306 -4.10 -14.39 15.48
C GLN A 306 -3.39 -15.44 14.59
N MET A 307 -3.07 -15.10 13.35
CA MET A 307 -2.32 -15.97 12.44
C MET A 307 -0.92 -16.28 13.00
N LEU A 308 -0.19 -15.27 13.48
CA LEU A 308 1.13 -15.43 14.07
C LEU A 308 1.10 -16.28 15.34
N CYS A 309 0.17 -16.01 16.26
CA CYS A 309 0.00 -16.81 17.49
C CYS A 309 -0.35 -18.28 17.19
N SER A 310 -1.11 -18.54 16.12
CA SER A 310 -1.45 -19.91 15.72
C SER A 310 -0.29 -20.66 15.04
N GLY A 311 0.78 -19.96 14.64
CA GLY A 311 1.89 -20.51 13.86
C GLY A 311 1.54 -20.83 12.40
N ILE A 312 0.29 -20.56 11.97
CA ILE A 312 -0.21 -20.88 10.63
C ILE A 312 -0.83 -19.62 10.01
N LEU A 313 -0.33 -19.21 8.84
CA LEU A 313 -0.86 -18.09 8.05
C LEU A 313 -2.16 -18.48 7.32
N SER A 314 -3.22 -18.69 8.10
CA SER A 314 -4.51 -19.17 7.63
C SER A 314 -5.65 -18.34 8.21
N LEU A 315 -6.60 -17.95 7.37
CA LEU A 315 -7.82 -17.27 7.84
C LEU A 315 -8.72 -18.18 8.68
N LYS A 316 -8.51 -19.51 8.67
CA LYS A 316 -9.27 -20.42 9.53
C LYS A 316 -8.95 -20.24 11.02
N SER A 317 -7.78 -19.71 11.37
CA SER A 317 -7.42 -19.39 12.76
C SER A 317 -7.88 -18.01 13.21
N VAL A 318 -8.55 -17.25 12.34
CA VAL A 318 -9.03 -15.89 12.62
C VAL A 318 -10.54 -15.92 12.85
N LYS A 319 -10.97 -15.57 14.06
CA LYS A 319 -12.40 -15.58 14.42
C LYS A 319 -13.23 -14.67 13.51
N GLU A 320 -12.74 -13.46 13.27
CA GLU A 320 -13.42 -12.45 12.46
C GLU A 320 -13.56 -12.87 10.99
N ALA A 321 -12.64 -13.69 10.48
CA ALA A 321 -12.77 -14.23 9.13
C ALA A 321 -13.95 -15.19 9.00
N VAL A 322 -14.25 -15.96 10.05
CA VAL A 322 -15.44 -16.82 10.12
C VAL A 322 -16.71 -15.98 10.16
N GLU A 323 -16.74 -14.93 10.99
CA GLU A 323 -17.88 -14.00 11.09
C GLU A 323 -18.17 -13.32 9.74
N VAL A 324 -17.14 -12.77 9.09
CA VAL A 324 -17.26 -12.12 7.78
C VAL A 324 -17.74 -13.10 6.73
N ARG A 325 -17.16 -14.31 6.66
CA ARG A 325 -17.61 -15.37 5.76
C ARG A 325 -19.11 -15.66 5.93
N ASP A 326 -19.57 -15.84 7.17
CA ASP A 326 -20.96 -16.21 7.43
C ASP A 326 -21.93 -15.09 7.04
N LYS A 327 -21.55 -13.83 7.25
CA LYS A 327 -22.30 -12.65 6.78
C LYS A 327 -22.40 -12.62 5.26
N LEU A 328 -21.27 -12.78 4.56
CA LEU A 328 -21.23 -12.79 3.09
C LEU A 328 -22.05 -13.95 2.52
N VAL A 329 -21.95 -15.15 3.09
CA VAL A 329 -22.75 -16.31 2.66
C VAL A 329 -24.25 -16.04 2.82
N ARG A 330 -24.69 -15.49 3.96
CA ARG A 330 -26.11 -15.14 4.18
C ARG A 330 -26.61 -14.10 3.18
N MET A 331 -25.76 -13.16 2.80
CA MET A 331 -26.09 -12.12 1.82
C MET A 331 -26.28 -12.69 0.42
N PHE A 332 -25.45 -13.65 -0.01
CA PHE A 332 -25.51 -14.18 -1.38
C PHE A 332 -26.48 -15.36 -1.59
N ILE A 333 -26.81 -16.14 -0.55
CA ILE A 333 -27.72 -17.30 -0.67
C ILE A 333 -29.07 -16.94 -1.32
N PRO A 334 -29.81 -15.89 -0.86
CA PRO A 334 -31.10 -15.54 -1.45
C PRO A 334 -31.01 -15.06 -2.90
N ILE A 335 -29.87 -14.47 -3.30
CA ILE A 335 -29.62 -14.01 -4.66
C ILE A 335 -29.47 -15.20 -5.61
N LEU A 336 -28.75 -16.24 -5.17
CA LEU A 336 -28.55 -17.45 -5.95
C LEU A 336 -29.84 -18.26 -6.11
N SER A 337 -30.67 -18.36 -5.07
CA SER A 337 -31.96 -19.07 -5.15
C SER A 337 -33.00 -18.35 -6.01
N ARG A 338 -32.98 -17.01 -6.05
CA ARG A 338 -33.87 -16.23 -6.96
C ARG A 338 -33.47 -16.36 -8.43
N GLN A 339 -32.23 -16.71 -8.74
CA GLN A 339 -31.78 -16.94 -10.11
C GLN A 339 -32.13 -18.35 -10.62
N SER A 340 -32.22 -19.36 -9.74
CA SER A 340 -32.68 -20.70 -10.13
C SER A 340 -34.18 -20.77 -10.46
N ASP A 341 -35.00 -19.90 -9.86
CA ASP A 341 -36.44 -19.82 -10.13
C ASP A 341 -36.78 -19.02 -11.41
N ARG A 342 -35.78 -18.42 -12.07
CA ARG A 342 -35.91 -17.66 -13.33
C ARG A 342 -35.35 -18.39 -14.56
N GLN A 343 -34.91 -19.65 -14.40
CA GLN A 343 -34.58 -20.57 -15.51
C GLN A 343 -35.67 -21.62 -15.63
#